data_AF-A0A976PSN7-F1
#
_entry.id   AF-A0A976PSN7-F1
#
_cell.length_a   1.000
_cell.length_b   1.000
_cell.length_c   1.000
_cell.angle_alpha   90.00
_cell.angle_beta   90.00
_cell.angle_gamma   90.00
#
_symmetry.space_group_name_H-M   'P 1'
#
loop_
_entity.id
_entity.type
_entity.pdbx_description
1 polymer ?
#
loop_
_entity_poly.entity_id
_entity_poly.type
_entity_poly.pdbx_seq_one_letter_code
_entity_poly.pdbx_strand_id
1 'polypeptide(L)'
;VGLQPACVKTCPTGAISFGTKEDMVAYGEKRAGELKERGFQNAGLYNPQGVGGTHVMYVMKHADRPELEGMPRDPSINPLVSVWKGLAKPLAVAGVVGAMVAGFFHYMKVGPIEDKADKEEA
;
A
#
# COMPACT_ATOMS: atom_id res chain seq x y z
N VAL A 1 -13.60 -17.90 -18.83
CA VAL A 1 -13.13 -16.79 -17.95
C VAL A 1 -14.32 -15.89 -17.66
N GLY A 2 -14.47 -15.36 -16.43
CA GLY A 2 -15.69 -14.65 -16.00
C GLY A 2 -16.59 -15.42 -15.01
N LEU A 3 -16.05 -16.46 -14.35
CA LEU A 3 -16.73 -17.12 -13.24
C LEU A 3 -16.35 -16.44 -11.92
N GLN A 4 -17.25 -16.48 -10.94
CA GLN A 4 -16.97 -16.02 -9.58
C GLN A 4 -15.92 -16.89 -8.86
N PRO A 5 -15.23 -16.37 -7.83
CA PRO A 5 -14.26 -17.12 -7.04
C PRO A 5 -14.84 -18.40 -6.43
N ALA A 6 -14.00 -19.43 -6.27
CA ALA A 6 -14.41 -20.73 -5.71
C ALA A 6 -15.03 -20.59 -4.31
N CYS A 7 -14.44 -19.77 -3.44
CA CYS A 7 -14.96 -19.51 -2.09
C CYS A 7 -16.35 -18.88 -2.08
N VAL A 8 -16.63 -18.01 -3.06
CA VAL A 8 -17.95 -17.39 -3.25
C VAL A 8 -18.95 -18.46 -3.70
N LYS A 9 -18.56 -19.25 -4.72
CA LYS A 9 -19.41 -20.33 -5.27
C LYS A 9 -19.75 -21.40 -4.26
N THR A 10 -18.83 -21.75 -3.37
CA THR A 10 -19.03 -22.82 -2.40
C THR A 10 -19.72 -22.37 -1.12
N CYS A 11 -19.90 -21.06 -0.88
CA CYS A 11 -20.45 -20.56 0.37
C CYS A 11 -21.93 -20.98 0.51
N PRO A 12 -22.27 -21.91 1.43
CA PRO A 12 -23.62 -22.49 1.46
C PRO A 12 -24.69 -21.53 1.95
N THR A 13 -24.30 -20.54 2.76
CA THR A 13 -25.21 -19.56 3.37
C THR A 13 -25.29 -18.25 2.58
N GLY A 14 -24.50 -18.10 1.51
CA GLY A 14 -24.40 -16.82 0.79
C GLY A 14 -23.78 -15.70 1.62
N ALA A 15 -22.92 -16.03 2.59
CA ALA A 15 -22.21 -15.04 3.40
C ALA A 15 -21.14 -14.27 2.61
N ILE A 16 -20.63 -14.86 1.52
CA ILE A 16 -19.63 -14.26 0.64
C ILE A 16 -20.30 -13.92 -0.69
N SER A 17 -20.29 -12.65 -1.06
CA SER A 17 -20.81 -12.15 -2.34
C SER A 17 -19.67 -11.63 -3.23
N PHE A 18 -19.90 -11.60 -4.54
CA PHE A 18 -18.92 -11.11 -5.52
C PHE A 18 -19.61 -10.29 -6.61
N GLY A 19 -18.96 -9.20 -7.02
CA GLY A 19 -19.45 -8.27 -8.03
C GLY A 19 -18.47 -7.11 -8.24
N THR A 20 -18.95 -6.03 -8.86
CA THR A 20 -18.18 -4.79 -8.96
C THR A 20 -17.97 -4.19 -7.56
N LYS A 21 -16.94 -3.36 -7.38
CA LYS A 21 -16.66 -2.75 -6.07
C LYS A 21 -17.81 -1.86 -5.63
N GLU A 22 -18.36 -1.10 -6.56
CA GLU A 22 -19.48 -0.18 -6.37
C GLU A 22 -20.71 -0.93 -5.88
N ASP A 23 -21.08 -2.03 -6.56
CA ASP A 23 -22.23 -2.86 -6.17
C ASP A 23 -22.02 -3.51 -4.80
N MET A 24 -20.80 -3.98 -4.50
CA MET A 24 -20.48 -4.64 -3.23
C MET A 24 -20.42 -3.65 -2.05
N VAL A 25 -20.01 -2.39 -2.28
CA VAL A 25 -20.11 -1.33 -1.26
C VAL A 25 -21.58 -1.04 -0.95
N ALA A 26 -22.40 -0.79 -1.98
CA ALA A 26 -23.83 -0.52 -1.80
C ALA A 26 -24.56 -1.69 -1.11
N TYR A 27 -24.26 -2.92 -1.52
CA TYR A 27 -24.80 -4.13 -0.90
C TYR A 27 -24.35 -4.27 0.56
N GLY A 28 -23.07 -4.04 0.85
CA GLY A 28 -22.51 -4.11 2.19
C GLY A 28 -23.12 -3.08 3.15
N GLU A 29 -23.30 -1.84 2.69
CA GLU A 29 -23.95 -0.77 3.47
C GLU A 29 -25.42 -1.08 3.74
N LYS A 30 -26.14 -1.59 2.75
CA LYS A 30 -27.51 -2.08 2.92
C LYS A 30 -27.58 -3.15 4.02
N ARG A 31 -26.72 -4.17 3.95
CA ARG A 31 -26.65 -5.25 4.95
C ARG A 31 -26.27 -4.75 6.34
N ALA A 32 -25.39 -3.75 6.43
CA ALA A 32 -25.07 -3.10 7.70
C ALA A 32 -26.29 -2.35 8.27
N GLY A 33 -27.08 -1.67 7.43
CA GLY A 33 -28.35 -1.05 7.82
C GLY A 33 -29.35 -2.06 8.40
N GLU A 34 -29.55 -3.18 7.73
CA GLU A 34 -30.41 -4.27 8.21
C GLU A 34 -29.92 -4.86 9.56
N LEU A 35 -28.62 -4.87 9.82
CA LEU A 35 -28.08 -5.29 11.13
C LEU A 35 -28.37 -4.27 12.22
N LYS A 36 -28.33 -2.96 11.91
CA LYS A 36 -28.69 -1.90 12.87
C LYS A 36 -30.14 -2.01 13.30
N GLU A 37 -31.06 -2.28 12.36
CA GLU A 37 -32.48 -2.52 12.66
C GLU A 37 -32.69 -3.73 13.59
N ARG A 38 -31.78 -4.70 13.55
CA ARG A 38 -31.79 -5.90 14.39
C ARG A 38 -31.07 -5.73 15.73
N GLY A 39 -30.70 -4.49 16.09
CA GLY A 39 -30.11 -4.15 17.39
C GLY A 39 -28.59 -3.98 17.41
N PHE A 40 -27.89 -4.22 16.29
CA PHE A 40 -26.43 -3.99 16.21
C PHE A 40 -26.14 -2.54 15.80
N GLN A 41 -26.27 -1.61 16.75
CA GLN A 41 -26.14 -0.16 16.48
C GLN A 41 -24.81 0.23 15.81
N ASN A 42 -23.73 -0.49 16.15
CA ASN A 42 -22.39 -0.25 15.61
C ASN A 42 -22.06 -1.13 14.38
N ALA A 43 -23.07 -1.72 13.73
CA ALA A 43 -22.84 -2.46 12.50
C ALA A 43 -22.37 -1.54 11.38
N GLY A 44 -21.52 -2.05 10.49
CA GLY A 44 -20.90 -1.25 9.44
C GLY A 44 -20.15 -2.09 8.43
N LEU A 45 -19.84 -1.47 7.29
CA LEU A 45 -18.96 -2.03 6.27
C LEU A 45 -17.50 -1.68 6.60
N TYR A 46 -16.67 -2.70 6.75
CA TYR A 46 -15.24 -2.53 6.89
C TYR A 46 -14.56 -2.45 5.52
N ASN A 47 -14.18 -1.23 5.17
CA ASN A 47 -13.49 -0.88 3.94
C ASN A 47 -12.49 0.26 4.24
N PRO A 48 -11.34 -0.07 4.85
CA PRO A 48 -10.47 0.92 5.50
C PRO A 48 -9.85 1.91 4.51
N GLN A 49 -10.06 3.21 4.78
CA GLN A 49 -9.57 4.29 3.91
C GLN A 49 -8.07 4.53 4.03
N GLY A 50 -7.43 4.15 5.14
CA GLY A 50 -5.98 4.26 5.33
C GLY A 50 -5.14 3.48 4.31
N VAL A 51 -5.75 2.54 3.58
CA VAL A 51 -5.16 1.81 2.45
C VAL A 51 -5.85 2.09 1.10
N GLY A 52 -6.71 3.13 1.02
CA GLY A 52 -7.47 3.46 -0.19
C GLY A 52 -8.71 2.59 -0.42
N GLY A 53 -9.18 1.91 0.63
CA GLY A 53 -10.19 0.88 0.54
C GLY A 53 -9.63 -0.46 0.06
N THR A 54 -10.48 -1.48 0.09
CA THR A 54 -10.12 -2.88 -0.16
C THR A 54 -11.02 -3.49 -1.22
N HIS A 55 -10.55 -4.56 -1.85
CA HIS A 55 -11.34 -5.37 -2.80
C HIS A 55 -11.96 -6.62 -2.15
N VAL A 56 -11.75 -6.79 -0.84
CA VAL A 56 -12.42 -7.76 0.03
C VAL A 56 -12.83 -6.99 1.26
N MET A 57 -14.13 -6.88 1.48
CA MET A 57 -14.73 -6.07 2.55
C MET A 57 -15.59 -6.97 3.44
N TYR A 58 -15.81 -6.54 4.69
CA TYR A 58 -16.59 -7.30 5.67
C TYR A 58 -17.76 -6.47 6.19
N VAL A 59 -18.95 -7.06 6.26
CA VAL A 59 -20.08 -6.47 6.99
C VAL A 59 -20.00 -6.95 8.42
N MET A 60 -19.72 -6.03 9.36
CA MET A 60 -19.50 -6.35 10.76
C MET A 60 -20.66 -5.90 11.63
N LYS A 61 -20.89 -6.63 12.74
CA LYS A 61 -21.82 -6.23 13.82
C LYS A 61 -21.25 -5.14 14.73
N HIS A 62 -19.93 -5.13 14.88
CA HIS A 62 -19.16 -4.20 15.71
C HIS A 62 -18.05 -3.56 14.86
N ALA A 63 -18.43 -2.77 13.86
CA ALA A 63 -17.46 -2.09 12.99
C ALA A 63 -16.65 -1.02 13.74
N ASP A 64 -17.12 -0.60 14.92
CA ASP A 64 -16.42 0.26 15.87
C ASP A 64 -15.29 -0.44 16.62
N ARG A 65 -15.30 -1.78 16.65
CA ARG A 65 -14.31 -2.62 17.34
C ARG A 65 -13.93 -3.84 16.49
N PRO A 66 -13.33 -3.63 15.30
CA PRO A 66 -12.95 -4.70 14.38
C PRO A 66 -11.92 -5.67 14.98
N GLU A 67 -11.21 -5.26 16.05
CA GLU A 67 -10.25 -6.08 16.76
C GLU A 67 -10.89 -7.31 17.43
N LEU A 68 -12.21 -7.27 17.69
CA LEU A 68 -12.96 -8.42 18.19
C LEU A 68 -12.98 -9.60 17.20
N GLU A 69 -12.84 -9.31 15.90
CA GLU A 69 -12.75 -10.28 14.81
C GLU A 69 -11.28 -10.41 14.32
N GLY A 70 -10.31 -9.93 15.10
CA GLY A 70 -8.89 -9.94 14.76
C GLY A 70 -8.49 -8.97 13.64
N MET A 71 -9.36 -8.03 13.27
CA MET A 71 -9.10 -7.06 12.20
C MET A 71 -8.51 -5.75 12.75
N PRO A 72 -7.52 -5.13 12.07
CA PRO A 72 -6.98 -3.84 12.47
C PRO A 72 -8.03 -2.72 12.39
N ARG A 73 -8.04 -1.78 13.34
CA ARG A 73 -9.01 -0.67 13.36
C ARG A 73 -8.83 0.34 12.24
N ASP A 74 -7.62 0.83 12.05
CA ASP A 74 -7.29 1.84 11.04
C ASP A 74 -5.96 1.49 10.37
N PRO A 75 -5.94 0.45 9.51
CA PRO A 75 -4.74 0.05 8.82
C PRO A 75 -4.34 1.12 7.80
N SER A 76 -3.07 1.52 7.86
CA SER A 76 -2.47 2.45 6.90
C SER A 76 -1.02 2.03 6.60
N ILE A 77 -0.48 2.56 5.50
CA ILE A 77 0.92 2.32 5.16
C ILE A 77 1.80 3.05 6.18
N ASN A 78 2.78 2.33 6.74
CA ASN A 78 3.70 2.88 7.71
C ASN A 78 4.44 4.13 7.14
N PRO A 79 4.46 5.27 7.85
CA PRO A 79 5.06 6.52 7.34
C PRO A 79 6.53 6.38 6.93
N LEU A 80 7.33 5.57 7.64
CA LEU A 80 8.74 5.34 7.30
C LEU A 80 8.88 4.60 5.97
N VAL A 81 7.99 3.64 5.71
CA VAL A 81 7.94 2.93 4.42
C VAL A 81 7.55 3.90 3.31
N SER A 82 6.59 4.79 3.55
CA SER A 82 6.20 5.83 2.59
C SER A 82 7.35 6.77 2.25
N VAL A 83 8.14 7.20 3.24
CA VAL A 83 9.33 8.05 3.00
C VAL A 83 10.42 7.28 2.24
N TRP A 84 10.73 6.05 2.69
CA TRP A 84 11.75 5.21 2.08
C TRP A 84 11.42 4.86 0.63
N LYS A 85 10.19 4.41 0.36
CA LYS A 85 9.77 4.02 -0.98
C LYS A 85 9.37 5.19 -1.86
N GLY A 86 9.03 6.34 -1.25
CA GLY A 86 8.76 7.61 -1.88
C GLY A 86 10.03 8.45 -2.03
N LEU A 87 10.14 9.53 -1.25
CA LEU A 87 11.13 10.61 -1.42
C LEU A 87 12.60 10.13 -1.39
N ALA A 88 12.93 9.11 -0.60
CA ALA A 88 14.32 8.68 -0.48
C ALA A 88 14.88 8.12 -1.81
N LYS A 89 14.04 7.50 -2.65
CA LYS A 89 14.48 6.93 -3.94
C LYS A 89 14.94 8.00 -4.95
N PRO A 90 14.15 9.02 -5.33
CA PRO A 90 14.60 10.03 -6.28
C PRO A 90 15.79 10.83 -5.73
N LEU A 91 15.85 11.09 -4.42
CA LEU A 91 17.01 11.74 -3.80
C LEU A 91 18.27 10.89 -3.91
N ALA A 92 18.17 9.58 -3.67
CA ALA A 92 19.30 8.67 -3.84
C ALA A 92 19.77 8.62 -5.31
N VAL A 93 18.85 8.55 -6.26
CA VAL A 93 19.19 8.58 -7.70
C VAL A 93 19.86 9.90 -8.07
N ALA A 94 19.32 11.04 -7.62
CA ALA A 94 19.92 12.34 -7.86
C ALA A 94 21.32 12.45 -7.24
N GLY A 95 21.53 11.90 -6.04
CA GLY A 95 22.83 11.83 -5.39
C GLY A 95 23.85 11.03 -6.19
N VAL A 96 23.46 9.86 -6.73
CA VAL A 96 24.34 9.04 -7.58
C VAL A 96 24.70 9.77 -8.87
N VAL A 97 23.71 10.35 -9.56
CA VAL A 97 23.96 11.14 -10.79
C VAL A 97 24.85 12.34 -10.50
N GLY A 98 24.59 13.06 -9.41
CA GLY A 98 25.40 14.19 -8.97
C GLY A 98 26.84 13.80 -8.69
N ALA A 99 27.06 12.67 -8.00
CA ALA A 99 28.40 12.15 -7.73
C ALA A 99 29.14 11.75 -9.01
N MET A 100 28.47 11.11 -9.96
CA MET A 100 29.05 10.76 -11.27
C MET A 100 29.47 12.00 -12.05
N VAL A 101 28.60 13.02 -12.13
CA VAL A 101 28.89 14.28 -12.84
C VAL A 101 30.03 15.04 -12.17
N ALA A 102 29.99 15.17 -10.84
CA ALA A 102 31.04 15.83 -10.08
C ALA A 102 32.39 15.11 -10.23
N GLY A 103 32.39 13.78 -10.18
CA GLY A 103 33.57 12.96 -10.40
C GLY A 103 34.17 13.14 -11.79
N PHE A 104 33.34 13.17 -12.83
CA PHE A 104 33.76 13.42 -14.21
C PHE A 104 34.44 14.79 -14.37
N PHE A 105 33.80 15.86 -13.88
CA PHE A 105 34.36 17.21 -13.97
C PHE A 105 35.58 17.42 -13.06
N HIS A 106 35.62 16.79 -11.89
CA HIS A 106 36.81 16.79 -11.03
C HIS A 106 38.00 16.16 -11.74
N TYR A 107 37.81 14.98 -12.35
CA TYR A 107 38.86 14.30 -13.11
C TYR A 107 39.34 15.12 -14.31
N MET A 108 38.44 15.71 -15.09
CA MET A 108 38.81 16.58 -16.21
C MET A 108 39.63 17.81 -15.79
N LYS A 109 39.36 18.38 -14.60
CA LYS A 109 40.01 19.62 -14.15
C LYS A 109 41.33 19.36 -13.42
N VAL A 110 41.39 18.32 -12.59
CA VAL A 110 42.55 18.03 -11.73
C VAL A 110 43.53 17.08 -12.40
N GLY A 111 43.04 16.22 -13.30
CA GLY A 111 43.84 15.19 -13.95
C GLY A 111 44.11 13.98 -13.06
N PRO A 112 44.79 12.95 -13.60
CA PRO A 112 45.20 11.78 -12.84
C PRO A 112 46.25 12.15 -11.77
N ILE A 113 46.30 11.37 -10.69
CA ILE A 113 47.42 11.43 -9.76
C ILE A 113 48.55 10.61 -10.37
N GLU A 114 49.64 11.27 -10.75
CA GLU A 114 50.85 10.62 -11.26
C GLU A 114 51.68 10.04 -10.11
N ASP A 115 52.24 8.85 -10.33
CA ASP A 115 53.16 8.21 -9.41
C ASP A 115 54.54 8.88 -9.51
N LYS A 116 55.34 8.81 -8.44
CA LYS A 116 56.67 9.46 -8.42
C LYS A 116 57.64 8.95 -9.49
N ALA A 117 57.48 7.70 -9.94
CA ALA A 117 58.29 7.10 -10.99
C ALA A 117 58.01 7.75 -12.36
N ASP A 118 56.75 8.10 -12.64
CA ASP A 118 56.34 8.67 -13.94
C ASP A 118 56.77 10.14 -14.10
N LYS A 119 56.99 10.85 -12.98
CA LYS A 119 57.49 12.23 -12.96
C LYS A 119 58.99 12.38 -13.20
N GLU A 120 59.78 11.33 -12.98
CA GLU A 120 61.23 11.34 -13.20
C GLU A 120 61.61 11.04 -14.67
N GLU A 121 60.67 10.53 -15.46
CA GLU A 121 60.85 10.17 -16.89
C GLU A 121 60.32 11.24 -17.89
N ALA A 122 59.71 12.33 -17.40
CA ALA A 122 59.05 13.38 -18.21
C ALA A 122 59.85 14.69 -18.34
#